data_AF-A0A1V0UAQ1-F1
#
_entry.id   AF-A0A1V0UAQ1-F1
#
_cell.length_a   1.000
_cell.length_b   1.000
_cell.length_c   1.000
_cell.angle_alpha   90.00
_cell.angle_beta   90.00
_cell.angle_gamma   90.00
#
_symmetry.space_group_name_H-M   'P 1'
#
loop_
_entity.id
_entity.type
_entity.pdbx_description
1 polymer ?
#
loop_
_entity_poly.entity_id
_entity_poly.type
_entity_poly.pdbx_seq_one_letter_code
_entity_poly.pdbx_strand_id
1 'polypeptide(L)'
;MHDHHQNTSTTRFPVAVDAALREADWRPGRWDIRQAEEWADALRSHTSPAGHRHAVFPAAVEAWAEFGGLHITATAAGRHIAPTTVHIDPLYGLHLARTLGDLSRALETEVSPLGAEGDEQAVLAIDAEGRVYGIDHTGDWFLGQDIDEALATLITGTQPARLTSA
;
A
#
# COMPACT_ATOMS: atom_id res chain seq x y z
N MET A 1 10.39 -39.20 28.37
CA MET A 1 10.75 -37.77 28.45
C MET A 1 10.61 -37.22 27.05
N HIS A 2 9.54 -36.45 26.84
CA HIS A 2 9.25 -35.79 25.57
C HIS A 2 10.02 -34.47 25.54
N ASP A 3 10.80 -34.23 24.49
CA ASP A 3 11.12 -32.89 24.04
C ASP A 3 11.06 -32.90 22.52
N HIS A 4 9.88 -32.60 22.00
CA HIS A 4 9.68 -32.28 20.59
C HIS A 4 9.68 -30.76 20.51
N HIS A 5 10.83 -30.18 20.17
CA HIS A 5 10.94 -28.76 19.86
C HIS A 5 10.01 -28.45 18.69
N GLN A 6 8.84 -27.90 18.98
CA GLN A 6 7.94 -27.36 17.98
C GLN A 6 8.61 -26.12 17.37
N ASN A 7 9.18 -26.29 16.19
CA ASN A 7 9.61 -25.16 15.37
C ASN A 7 8.36 -24.55 14.72
N THR A 8 7.67 -23.66 15.45
CA THR A 8 6.58 -22.86 14.89
C THR A 8 7.18 -21.88 13.88
N SER A 9 7.14 -22.23 12.61
CA SER A 9 7.35 -21.29 11.50
C SER A 9 6.28 -20.19 11.60
N THR A 10 6.60 -19.07 12.26
CA THR A 10 5.75 -17.88 12.28
C THR A 10 5.65 -17.33 10.86
N THR A 11 4.46 -17.40 10.25
CA THR A 11 4.17 -16.79 8.95
C THR A 11 4.37 -15.26 9.02
N ARG A 12 4.89 -14.64 7.95
CA ARG A 12 5.09 -13.17 7.83
C ARG A 12 3.85 -12.37 8.20
N PHE A 13 2.68 -12.88 7.79
CA PHE A 13 1.38 -12.25 8.02
C PHE A 13 0.53 -13.00 9.06
N PRO A 14 -0.36 -12.28 9.78
CA PRO A 14 -1.46 -12.89 10.51
C PRO A 14 -2.34 -13.75 9.59
N VAL A 15 -2.97 -14.79 10.13
CA VAL A 15 -3.73 -15.80 9.36
C VAL A 15 -4.78 -15.18 8.41
N ALA A 16 -5.55 -14.20 8.89
CA ALA A 16 -6.58 -13.57 8.06
C ALA A 16 -5.99 -12.78 6.89
N VAL A 17 -4.83 -12.14 7.09
CA VAL A 17 -4.12 -11.36 6.07
C VAL A 17 -3.46 -12.29 5.06
N ASP A 18 -2.76 -13.33 5.51
CA ASP A 18 -2.17 -14.36 4.63
C ASP A 18 -3.24 -15.03 3.76
N ALA A 19 -4.41 -15.35 4.33
CA ALA A 19 -5.51 -15.95 3.58
C ALA A 19 -6.04 -15.02 2.47
N ALA A 20 -6.32 -13.75 2.79
CA ALA A 20 -6.79 -12.77 1.80
C ALA A 20 -5.76 -12.53 0.68
N LEU A 21 -4.47 -12.44 1.04
CA LEU A 21 -3.38 -12.30 0.07
C LEU A 21 -3.29 -13.51 -0.87
N ARG A 22 -3.40 -14.73 -0.34
CA ARG A 22 -3.37 -15.94 -1.17
C ARG A 22 -4.58 -16.09 -2.07
N GLU A 23 -5.76 -15.66 -1.62
CA GLU A 23 -6.96 -15.59 -2.46
C GLU A 23 -6.80 -14.58 -3.60
N ALA A 24 -6.01 -13.52 -3.37
CA ALA A 24 -5.61 -12.55 -4.39
C ALA A 24 -4.42 -13.00 -5.26
N ASP A 25 -4.06 -14.29 -5.23
CA ASP A 25 -2.92 -14.90 -5.95
C ASP A 25 -1.51 -14.46 -5.50
N TRP A 26 -1.37 -13.79 -4.36
CA TRP A 26 -0.05 -13.57 -3.76
C TRP A 26 0.53 -14.86 -3.17
N ARG A 27 1.85 -15.01 -3.28
CA ARG A 27 2.61 -16.12 -2.69
C ARG A 27 3.93 -15.60 -2.14
N PRO A 28 4.48 -16.17 -1.05
CA PRO A 28 5.80 -15.79 -0.55
C PRO A 28 6.86 -15.88 -1.65
N GLY A 29 7.68 -14.83 -1.79
CA GLY A 29 8.71 -14.74 -2.81
C GLY A 29 8.22 -14.30 -4.20
N ARG A 30 6.95 -13.89 -4.35
CA ARG A 30 6.47 -13.19 -5.54
C ARG A 30 7.31 -11.93 -5.77
N TRP A 31 7.77 -11.73 -7.00
CA TRP A 31 8.54 -10.57 -7.40
C TRP A 31 8.45 -10.34 -8.92
N ASP A 32 7.70 -9.33 -9.35
CA ASP A 32 7.60 -8.90 -10.74
C ASP A 32 8.26 -7.53 -10.94
N ILE A 33 9.60 -7.54 -10.97
CA ILE A 33 10.37 -6.31 -11.14
C ILE A 33 10.12 -5.64 -12.49
N ARG A 34 9.83 -6.41 -13.53
CA ARG A 34 9.57 -5.87 -14.87
C ARG A 34 8.30 -5.04 -14.86
N GLN A 35 7.22 -5.55 -14.25
CA GLN A 35 5.99 -4.76 -14.12
C GLN A 35 6.20 -3.50 -13.28
N ALA A 36 6.98 -3.59 -12.20
CA ALA A 36 7.30 -2.45 -11.35
C ALA A 36 8.11 -1.37 -12.12
N GLU A 37 9.06 -1.77 -12.97
CA GLU A 37 9.82 -0.87 -13.83
C GLU A 37 8.94 -0.20 -14.89
N GLU A 38 7.99 -0.94 -15.50
CA GLU A 38 7.02 -0.37 -16.44
C GLU A 38 6.16 0.72 -15.79
N TRP A 39 5.68 0.51 -14.56
CA TRP A 39 4.97 1.54 -13.81
C TRP A 39 5.87 2.72 -13.42
N ALA A 40 7.10 2.44 -13.01
CA ALA A 40 8.08 3.49 -12.70
C ALA A 40 8.28 4.42 -13.91
N ASP A 41 8.43 3.86 -15.10
CA ASP A 41 8.59 4.62 -16.34
C ASP A 41 7.32 5.38 -16.73
N ALA A 42 6.14 4.78 -16.55
CA ALA A 42 4.87 5.46 -16.78
C ALA A 42 4.70 6.68 -15.86
N LEU A 43 4.98 6.53 -14.56
CA LEU A 43 4.91 7.62 -13.58
C LEU A 43 5.92 8.73 -13.88
N ARG A 44 7.18 8.38 -14.20
CA ARG A 44 8.23 9.35 -14.56
C ARG A 44 7.95 10.10 -15.84
N SER A 45 7.29 9.44 -16.79
CA SER A 45 6.89 10.03 -18.07
C SER A 45 5.68 10.96 -17.93
N HIS A 46 4.92 10.84 -16.84
CA HIS A 46 3.80 11.72 -16.57
C HIS A 46 4.26 13.04 -15.95
N THR A 47 3.82 14.14 -16.53
CA THR A 47 3.90 15.48 -15.94
C THR A 47 2.50 16.08 -16.00
N SER A 48 1.98 16.52 -14.86
CA SER A 48 0.64 17.14 -14.83
C SER A 48 0.63 18.46 -15.62
N PRO A 49 -0.54 18.99 -16.01
CA PRO A 49 -0.63 20.26 -16.73
C PRO A 49 0.05 21.44 -16.00
N ALA A 50 0.12 21.39 -14.68
CA ALA A 50 0.78 22.40 -13.85
C ALA A 50 2.28 22.11 -13.59
N GLY A 51 2.85 21.10 -14.24
CA GLY A 51 4.27 20.76 -14.14
C GLY A 51 4.65 19.85 -12.98
N HIS A 52 3.67 19.33 -12.21
CA HIS A 52 3.94 18.40 -11.11
C HIS A 52 4.35 17.02 -11.64
N ARG A 53 5.30 16.37 -10.96
CA ARG A 53 5.86 15.07 -11.31
C ARG A 53 5.78 14.13 -10.10
N HIS A 54 5.72 12.83 -10.36
CA HIS A 54 5.80 11.81 -9.33
C HIS A 54 7.24 11.57 -8.89
N ALA A 55 7.43 11.26 -7.61
CA ALA A 55 8.66 10.66 -7.10
C ALA A 55 8.60 9.14 -7.27
N VAL A 56 9.73 8.52 -7.64
CA VAL A 56 9.86 7.06 -7.74
C VAL A 56 11.20 6.65 -7.14
N PHE A 57 11.16 5.88 -6.08
CA PHE A 57 12.29 5.47 -5.25
C PHE A 57 12.21 3.97 -4.90
N PRO A 58 13.29 3.36 -4.36
CA PRO A 58 13.36 1.91 -4.16
C PRO A 58 12.18 1.31 -3.39
N ALA A 59 11.80 1.88 -2.24
CA ALA A 59 10.70 1.34 -1.42
C ALA A 59 9.37 1.20 -2.21
N ALA A 60 9.05 2.16 -3.07
CA ALA A 60 7.86 2.08 -3.92
C ALA A 60 7.99 0.96 -4.97
N VAL A 61 9.14 0.88 -5.66
CA VAL A 61 9.41 -0.15 -6.68
C VAL A 61 9.40 -1.55 -6.08
N GLU A 62 9.95 -1.72 -4.89
CA GLU A 62 9.97 -2.99 -4.16
C GLU A 62 8.55 -3.42 -3.76
N ALA A 63 7.74 -2.50 -3.24
CA ALA A 63 6.33 -2.74 -2.93
C ALA A 63 5.54 -3.14 -4.19
N TRP A 64 5.75 -2.46 -5.32
CA TRP A 64 5.11 -2.81 -6.59
C TRP A 64 5.57 -4.17 -7.12
N ALA A 65 6.86 -4.49 -7.02
CA ALA A 65 7.40 -5.76 -7.48
C ALA A 65 6.80 -6.93 -6.68
N GLU A 66 6.66 -6.78 -5.37
CA GLU A 66 6.09 -7.85 -4.54
C GLU A 66 4.55 -7.93 -4.62
N PHE A 67 3.85 -6.80 -4.53
CA PHE A 67 2.40 -6.75 -4.32
C PHE A 67 1.60 -6.15 -5.49
N GLY A 68 2.27 -5.62 -6.50
CA GLY A 68 1.60 -4.96 -7.63
C GLY A 68 0.65 -5.88 -8.39
N GLY A 69 -0.49 -5.36 -8.82
CA GLY A 69 -1.54 -6.05 -9.58
C GLY A 69 -2.47 -6.93 -8.74
N LEU A 70 -2.23 -7.02 -7.42
CA LEU A 70 -3.12 -7.75 -6.52
C LEU A 70 -4.41 -6.98 -6.29
N HIS A 71 -5.53 -7.68 -6.41
CA HIS A 71 -6.86 -7.22 -5.99
C HIS A 71 -7.28 -7.99 -4.75
N ILE A 72 -7.21 -7.33 -3.59
CA ILE A 72 -7.31 -7.98 -2.29
C ILE A 72 -8.66 -7.61 -1.67
N THR A 73 -9.49 -8.62 -1.44
CA THR A 73 -10.77 -8.48 -0.75
C THR A 73 -10.69 -9.15 0.61
N ALA A 74 -11.10 -8.46 1.66
CA ALA A 74 -11.14 -9.06 2.99
C ALA A 74 -12.15 -10.22 3.04
N THR A 75 -11.77 -11.30 3.72
CA THR A 75 -12.58 -12.53 3.84
C THR A 75 -13.47 -12.55 5.08
N ALA A 76 -13.35 -11.53 5.95
CA ALA A 76 -14.05 -11.42 7.21
C ALA A 76 -14.54 -9.99 7.47
N ALA A 77 -15.50 -9.87 8.39
CA ALA A 77 -15.92 -8.56 8.90
C ALA A 77 -14.75 -7.86 9.59
N GLY A 78 -14.65 -6.54 9.39
CA GLY A 78 -13.57 -5.77 9.98
C GLY A 78 -13.76 -5.54 11.47
N ARG A 79 -12.65 -5.21 12.13
CA ARG A 79 -12.57 -5.05 13.58
C ARG A 79 -13.26 -3.77 14.08
N HIS A 80 -13.05 -2.67 13.37
CA HIS A 80 -13.60 -1.36 13.72
C HIS A 80 -14.41 -0.75 12.57
N ILE A 81 -13.92 -0.90 11.34
CA ILE A 81 -14.54 -0.41 10.12
C ILE A 81 -14.70 -1.56 9.13
N ALA A 82 -15.66 -1.44 8.20
CA ALA A 82 -15.81 -2.42 7.13
C ALA A 82 -14.59 -2.38 6.21
N PRO A 83 -13.86 -3.49 6.00
CA PRO A 83 -12.75 -3.53 5.06
C PRO A 83 -13.27 -3.29 3.64
N THR A 84 -12.47 -2.63 2.83
CA THR A 84 -12.78 -2.43 1.42
C THR A 84 -11.80 -3.21 0.54
N THR A 85 -12.13 -3.35 -0.74
CA THR A 85 -11.22 -3.97 -1.71
C THR A 85 -10.02 -3.06 -1.93
N VAL A 86 -8.82 -3.63 -1.85
CA VAL A 86 -7.54 -2.95 -2.10
C VAL A 86 -6.99 -3.38 -3.45
N HIS A 87 -6.56 -2.43 -4.27
CA HIS A 87 -5.85 -2.72 -5.52
C HIS A 87 -4.48 -2.04 -5.51
N ILE A 88 -3.42 -2.83 -5.59
CA ILE A 88 -2.04 -2.33 -5.68
C ILE A 88 -1.69 -2.05 -7.14
N ASP A 89 -2.17 -0.92 -7.66
CA ASP A 89 -1.77 -0.40 -8.96
C ASP A 89 -1.43 1.10 -8.79
N PRO A 90 -0.16 1.50 -8.92
CA PRO A 90 0.24 2.88 -8.70
C PRO A 90 -0.35 3.85 -9.73
N LEU A 91 -0.89 3.36 -10.86
CA LEU A 91 -1.51 4.22 -11.87
C LEU A 91 -2.84 4.83 -11.43
N TYR A 92 -3.49 4.34 -10.38
CA TYR A 92 -4.62 5.07 -9.76
C TYR A 92 -4.22 6.45 -9.25
N GLY A 93 -2.95 6.62 -8.86
CA GLY A 93 -2.40 7.91 -8.45
C GLY A 93 -1.84 8.74 -9.61
N LEU A 94 -1.90 8.28 -10.86
CA LEU A 94 -1.19 8.90 -11.99
C LEU A 94 -1.51 10.41 -12.13
N HIS A 95 -2.77 10.79 -11.93
CA HIS A 95 -3.20 12.19 -12.07
C HIS A 95 -3.17 13.00 -10.77
N LEU A 96 -2.66 12.41 -9.68
CA LEU A 96 -2.59 13.03 -8.35
C LEU A 96 -1.18 13.55 -8.00
N ALA A 97 -0.30 13.76 -8.99
CA ALA A 97 1.07 14.26 -8.77
C ALA A 97 1.13 15.55 -7.94
N ARG A 98 0.11 16.42 -8.03
CA ARG A 98 0.00 17.59 -7.16
C ARG A 98 -0.30 17.19 -5.72
N THR A 99 -1.38 16.45 -5.49
CA THR A 99 -1.84 16.00 -4.16
C THR A 99 -0.74 15.25 -3.42
N LEU A 100 -0.08 14.30 -4.08
CA LEU A 100 1.04 13.54 -3.50
C LEU A 100 2.25 14.45 -3.23
N GLY A 101 2.48 15.46 -4.07
CA GLY A 101 3.52 16.47 -3.84
C GLY A 101 3.21 17.45 -2.70
N ASP A 102 1.93 17.69 -2.39
CA ASP A 102 1.49 18.47 -1.24
C ASP A 102 1.64 17.63 0.05
N LEU A 103 1.26 16.35 0.01
CA LEU A 103 1.49 15.40 1.11
C LEU A 103 2.99 15.21 1.40
N SER A 104 3.81 15.06 0.36
CA SER A 104 5.28 14.97 0.49
C SER A 104 5.86 16.14 1.28
N ARG A 105 5.38 17.36 1.01
CA ARG A 105 5.81 18.56 1.74
C ARG A 105 5.37 18.54 3.19
N ALA A 106 4.14 18.11 3.46
CA ALA A 106 3.62 18.04 4.82
C ALA A 106 4.34 16.99 5.67
N LEU A 107 4.75 15.88 5.07
CA LEU A 107 5.46 14.78 5.73
C LEU A 107 6.99 14.94 5.74
N GLU A 108 7.52 15.95 5.05
CA GLU A 108 8.95 16.16 4.85
C GLU A 108 9.70 14.92 4.28
N THR A 109 9.02 14.14 3.43
CA THR A 109 9.56 12.95 2.73
C THR A 109 8.97 12.84 1.32
N GLU A 110 9.63 12.11 0.43
CA GLU A 110 9.10 11.83 -0.91
C GLU A 110 8.01 10.77 -0.85
N VAL A 111 6.89 11.01 -1.54
CA VAL A 111 5.76 10.08 -1.60
C VAL A 111 5.50 9.64 -3.05
N SER A 112 5.23 8.36 -3.24
CA SER A 112 4.86 7.73 -4.51
C SER A 112 3.48 7.06 -4.39
N PRO A 113 2.67 6.99 -5.47
CA PRO A 113 1.42 6.25 -5.42
C PRO A 113 1.68 4.74 -5.26
N LEU A 114 0.80 4.06 -4.52
CA LEU A 114 0.87 2.63 -4.27
C LEU A 114 -0.32 1.88 -4.89
N GLY A 115 -1.50 2.47 -4.86
CA GLY A 115 -2.74 1.78 -5.21
C GLY A 115 -3.98 2.60 -4.89
N ALA A 116 -5.10 1.90 -4.73
CA ALA A 116 -6.36 2.48 -4.29
C ALA A 116 -7.13 1.49 -3.39
N GLU A 117 -8.07 2.00 -2.62
CA GLU A 117 -9.05 1.19 -1.89
C GLU A 117 -10.49 1.70 -2.11
N GLY A 118 -11.46 0.82 -1.84
CA GLY A 118 -12.89 1.16 -1.84
C GLY A 118 -13.43 1.59 -3.20
N ASP A 119 -13.06 0.90 -4.28
CA ASP A 119 -13.43 1.28 -5.66
C ASP A 119 -13.00 2.71 -6.00
N GLU A 120 -11.72 3.03 -5.74
CA GLU A 120 -11.10 4.34 -5.99
C GLU A 120 -11.61 5.48 -5.09
N GLN A 121 -12.25 5.16 -3.96
CA GLN A 121 -12.66 6.14 -2.95
C GLN A 121 -11.48 6.77 -2.22
N ALA A 122 -10.39 6.01 -2.06
CA ALA A 122 -9.14 6.49 -1.51
C ALA A 122 -7.96 6.03 -2.37
N VAL A 123 -6.94 6.88 -2.47
CA VAL A 123 -5.65 6.51 -3.05
C VAL A 123 -4.68 6.11 -1.96
N LEU A 124 -3.95 5.04 -2.19
CA LEU A 124 -2.87 4.58 -1.32
C LEU A 124 -1.55 5.15 -1.81
N ALA A 125 -0.70 5.55 -0.88
CA ALA A 125 0.61 6.08 -1.16
C ALA A 125 1.66 5.50 -0.20
N ILE A 126 2.91 5.48 -0.63
CA ILE A 126 4.06 5.00 0.14
C ILE A 126 5.16 6.05 0.11
N ASP A 127 5.91 6.21 1.19
CA ASP A 127 7.07 7.11 1.22
C ASP A 127 8.42 6.39 1.07
N ALA A 128 9.50 7.18 1.02
CA ALA A 128 10.86 6.69 0.86
C ALA A 128 11.32 5.74 1.97
N GLU A 129 10.70 5.82 3.16
CA GLU A 129 10.95 4.94 4.30
C GLU A 129 10.08 3.67 4.28
N GLY A 130 9.13 3.57 3.34
CA GLY A 130 8.21 2.44 3.21
C GLY A 130 6.89 2.59 3.97
N ARG A 131 6.67 3.71 4.66
CA ARG A 131 5.44 3.98 5.40
C ARG A 131 4.29 4.22 4.43
N VAL A 132 3.10 3.73 4.78
CA VAL A 132 1.94 3.74 3.87
C VAL A 132 0.82 4.63 4.41
N TYR A 133 0.18 5.32 3.48
CA TYR A 133 -0.85 6.33 3.73
C TYR A 133 -2.07 6.10 2.84
N GLY A 134 -3.24 6.47 3.35
CA GLY A 134 -4.48 6.56 2.58
C GLY A 134 -4.90 8.03 2.44
N ILE A 135 -5.32 8.43 1.24
CA ILE A 135 -5.80 9.78 0.93
C ILE A 135 -7.20 9.68 0.38
N ASP A 136 -8.17 10.29 1.07
CA ASP A 136 -9.57 10.36 0.64
C ASP A 136 -10.14 11.78 0.79
N HIS A 137 -11.42 11.94 0.45
CA HIS A 137 -12.13 13.22 0.55
C HIS A 137 -12.32 13.75 1.99
N THR A 138 -12.05 12.92 3.00
CA THR A 138 -12.16 13.24 4.44
C THR A 138 -10.80 13.55 5.09
N GLY A 139 -9.69 13.15 4.46
CA GLY A 139 -8.33 13.56 4.83
C GLY A 139 -7.28 12.50 4.50
N ASP A 140 -6.12 12.65 5.14
CA ASP A 140 -4.99 11.75 5.00
C ASP A 140 -4.85 10.88 6.25
N TRP A 141 -4.51 9.61 6.06
CA TRP A 141 -4.50 8.58 7.09
C TRP A 141 -3.17 7.83 7.09
N PHE A 142 -2.64 7.53 8.26
CA PHE A 142 -1.48 6.66 8.45
C PHE A 142 -1.93 5.21 8.59
N LEU A 143 -1.49 4.35 7.66
CA LEU A 143 -1.94 2.96 7.57
C LEU A 143 -0.96 1.96 8.20
N GLY A 144 0.34 2.25 8.15
CA GLY A 144 1.38 1.37 8.70
C GLY A 144 2.79 1.88 8.46
N GLN A 145 3.73 1.39 9.27
CA GLN A 145 5.17 1.68 9.15
C GLN A 145 5.79 1.02 7.91
N ASP A 146 5.15 -0.03 7.39
CA ASP A 146 5.50 -0.72 6.16
C ASP A 146 4.22 -1.22 5.45
N ILE A 147 4.40 -1.82 4.27
CA ILE A 147 3.30 -2.38 3.50
C ILE A 147 2.60 -3.55 4.21
N ASP A 148 3.30 -4.28 5.08
CA ASP A 148 2.71 -5.43 5.76
C ASP A 148 1.72 -4.97 6.82
N GLU A 149 2.11 -3.99 7.64
CA GLU A 149 1.24 -3.36 8.62
C GLU A 149 0.08 -2.65 7.94
N ALA A 150 0.32 -1.97 6.81
CA ALA A 150 -0.74 -1.32 6.05
C ALA A 150 -1.79 -2.31 5.52
N LEU A 151 -1.35 -3.42 4.92
CA LEU A 151 -2.24 -4.50 4.48
C LEU A 151 -2.99 -5.09 5.66
N ALA A 152 -2.34 -5.29 6.81
CA ALA A 152 -3.02 -5.75 8.01
C ALA A 152 -4.10 -4.76 8.48
N THR A 153 -3.81 -3.45 8.51
CA THR A 153 -4.78 -2.40 8.86
C THR A 153 -5.99 -2.44 7.94
N LEU A 154 -5.77 -2.45 6.62
CA LEU A 154 -6.81 -2.43 5.60
C LEU A 154 -7.68 -3.71 5.62
N ILE A 155 -7.05 -4.87 5.56
CA ILE A 155 -7.75 -6.16 5.45
C ILE A 155 -8.50 -6.51 6.75
N THR A 156 -7.95 -6.17 7.91
CA THR A 156 -8.62 -6.42 9.19
C THR A 156 -9.64 -5.33 9.55
N GLY A 157 -9.73 -4.25 8.78
CA GLY A 157 -10.61 -3.12 9.09
C GLY A 157 -10.26 -2.47 10.43
N THR A 158 -8.97 -2.33 10.73
CA THR A 158 -8.51 -1.58 11.90
C THR A 158 -8.59 -0.08 11.58
N GLN A 159 -9.04 0.74 12.54
CA GLN A 159 -9.16 2.16 12.32
C GLN A 159 -7.77 2.82 12.23
N PRO A 160 -7.42 3.44 11.10
CA PRO A 160 -6.13 4.11 10.95
C PRO A 160 -6.09 5.43 11.71
N ALA A 161 -4.88 5.90 12.01
CA ALA A 161 -4.67 7.20 12.64
C ALA A 161 -4.79 8.31 11.58
N ARG A 162 -5.58 9.35 11.86
CA ARG A 162 -5.66 10.52 10.98
C ARG A 162 -4.37 11.33 11.08
N LEU A 163 -3.80 11.71 9.94
CA LEU A 163 -2.73 12.69 9.90
C LEU A 163 -3.29 14.06 10.25
N THR A 164 -2.60 14.75 11.16
CA THR A 164 -2.91 16.12 11.57
C THR A 164 -1.66 16.96 11.39
N SER A 165 -1.80 18.14 10.78
CA SER A 165 -0.72 19.13 10.88
C SER A 165 -0.50 19.46 12.37
N ALA A 166 0.77 19.46 12.77
CA ALA A 166 1.19 20.14 14.00
C ALA A 166 0.96 21.65 13.88
#